data_AF-A0A2E3M8S6-F1
#
_entry.id   AF-A0A2E3M8S6-F1
#
_cell.length_a   1.000
_cell.length_b   1.000
_cell.length_c   1.000
_cell.angle_alpha   90.00
_cell.angle_beta   90.00
_cell.angle_gamma   90.00
#
_symmetry.space_group_name_H-M   'P 1'
#
loop_
_entity.id
_entity.type
_entity.pdbx_description
1 polymer ?
#
loop_
_entity_poly.entity_id
_entity_poly.type
_entity_poly.pdbx_seq_one_letter_code
_entity_poly.pdbx_strand_id
1 'polypeptide(L)'
;MPLTEFQNIYDGVKLGLNFNNRGILAKPVIFAIAPTYGLKSKTITGSAKVLFNKFHEDSELFKTMLGLTIDRASFDYGAFITKIQPFAQFTFRPQNNLRSNSLKRLQLRYINIQKDESRNPLDDNTIPPYQVFNVRYLSLDNNIADFKKWYIGLQFSENFGKINLNYEVRKRTPKDRHYNLRIFAGAFLYNTLLETETNFNYALDRPENYLFEYNYLGQSEDSGILAQQLLVAEGGFKSKLNPAYANQWITTLNASASIWRYIQAYSDVGFIKNKGNKPFFGYDSGIRMDLIIDYFELYFPVYSNLGWEISQANYSEKIRFVITTDISKLAGLFTRKWF
;
A
#
# COMPACT_ATOMS: atom_id res chain seq x y z
N MET A 1 11.95 5.74 -23.81
CA MET A 1 10.54 6.21 -23.87
C MET A 1 10.41 7.41 -22.94
N PRO A 2 9.76 8.51 -23.34
CA PRO A 2 9.52 9.64 -22.45
C PRO A 2 8.66 9.20 -21.26
N LEU A 3 8.92 9.79 -20.10
CA LEU A 3 8.22 9.52 -18.86
C LEU A 3 7.78 10.86 -18.25
N THR A 4 6.50 10.95 -17.91
CA THR A 4 5.92 12.08 -17.18
C THR A 4 5.06 11.51 -16.07
N GLU A 5 5.32 11.91 -14.83
CA GLU A 5 4.61 11.37 -13.68
C GLU A 5 4.45 12.40 -12.57
N PHE A 6 3.40 12.23 -11.76
CA PHE A 6 3.18 12.98 -10.53
C PHE A 6 2.97 11.96 -9.40
N GLN A 7 4.02 11.73 -8.61
CA GLN A 7 4.02 10.71 -7.56
C GLN A 7 3.90 11.30 -6.16
N ASN A 8 4.54 12.44 -5.92
CA ASN A 8 4.50 13.14 -4.63
C ASN A 8 4.53 14.65 -4.85
N ILE A 9 4.13 15.40 -3.82
CA ILE A 9 4.09 16.86 -3.84
C ILE A 9 5.47 17.52 -3.67
N TYR A 10 6.49 16.77 -3.24
CA TYR A 10 7.84 17.28 -2.97
C TYR A 10 8.61 17.52 -4.27
N ASP A 11 8.59 16.54 -5.18
CA ASP A 11 9.17 16.64 -6.52
C ASP A 11 8.25 17.37 -7.50
N GLY A 12 6.93 17.33 -7.25
CA GLY A 12 5.92 17.84 -8.17
C GLY A 12 5.85 17.00 -9.43
N VAL A 13 5.65 17.65 -10.58
CA VAL A 13 5.69 16.95 -11.89
C VAL A 13 7.14 16.55 -12.18
N LYS A 14 7.32 15.27 -12.50
CA LYS A 14 8.60 14.68 -12.88
C LYS A 14 8.65 14.41 -14.37
N LEU A 15 9.75 14.78 -15.00
CA LEU A 15 10.03 14.52 -16.41
C LEU A 15 11.26 13.62 -16.54
N GLY A 16 11.21 12.58 -17.34
CA GLY A 16 12.31 11.64 -17.45
C GLY A 16 12.30 10.81 -18.72
N LEU A 17 13.24 9.89 -18.79
CA LEU A 17 13.38 8.94 -19.88
C LEU A 17 13.51 7.54 -19.31
N ASN A 18 12.70 6.61 -19.79
CA ASN A 18 12.82 5.20 -19.48
C ASN A 18 13.62 4.48 -20.57
N PHE A 19 14.85 4.09 -20.23
CA PHE A 19 15.74 3.25 -21.03
C PHE A 19 15.54 1.80 -20.62
N ASN A 20 14.94 0.99 -21.48
CA ASN A 20 14.71 -0.42 -21.20
C ASN A 20 14.87 -1.27 -22.46
N ASN A 21 15.11 -2.56 -22.26
CA ASN A 21 15.19 -3.54 -23.36
C ASN A 21 13.89 -4.34 -23.55
N ARG A 22 12.77 -3.87 -22.98
CA ARG A 22 11.50 -4.59 -23.03
C ARG A 22 10.97 -4.57 -24.47
N GLY A 23 10.78 -5.76 -25.02
CA GLY A 23 10.16 -5.96 -26.33
C GLY A 23 8.74 -6.50 -26.23
N ILE A 24 8.19 -6.87 -27.39
CA ILE A 24 6.89 -7.55 -27.50
C ILE A 24 6.98 -8.98 -26.93
N LEU A 25 8.08 -9.69 -27.24
CA LEU A 25 8.33 -11.04 -26.75
C LEU A 25 8.95 -11.05 -25.35
N ALA A 26 8.61 -12.08 -24.57
CA ALA A 26 9.18 -12.31 -23.26
C ALA A 26 10.68 -12.60 -23.37
N LYS A 27 11.50 -11.86 -22.62
CA LYS A 27 12.96 -12.05 -22.56
C LYS A 27 13.35 -12.61 -21.20
N PRO A 28 14.38 -13.48 -21.14
CA PRO A 28 14.94 -13.93 -19.87
C PRO A 28 15.45 -12.76 -19.05
N VAL A 29 16.27 -11.87 -19.63
CA VAL A 29 16.81 -10.70 -18.94
C VAL A 29 16.11 -9.43 -19.38
N ILE A 30 15.56 -8.69 -18.41
CA ILE A 30 14.96 -7.38 -18.61
C ILE A 30 15.68 -6.38 -17.72
N PHE A 31 16.13 -5.27 -18.30
CA PHE A 31 16.61 -4.13 -17.53
C PHE A 31 15.80 -2.89 -17.86
N ALA A 32 15.70 -1.98 -16.89
CA ALA A 32 15.16 -0.65 -17.10
C ALA A 32 15.88 0.34 -16.20
N ILE A 33 16.22 1.51 -16.74
CA ILE A 33 16.78 2.64 -16.02
C ILE A 33 15.91 3.85 -16.39
N ALA A 34 15.34 4.49 -15.38
CA ALA A 34 14.38 5.57 -15.55
C ALA A 34 14.78 6.77 -14.66
N PRO A 35 15.78 7.57 -15.06
CA PRO A 35 16.06 8.84 -14.40
C PRO A 35 14.91 9.82 -14.66
N THR A 36 14.56 10.57 -13.63
CA THR A 36 13.52 11.60 -13.63
C THR A 36 14.01 12.86 -12.95
N TYR A 37 13.65 14.00 -13.49
CA TYR A 37 13.92 15.31 -12.91
C TYR A 37 12.63 15.91 -12.36
N GLY A 38 12.62 16.23 -11.06
CA GLY A 38 11.50 16.88 -10.39
C GLY A 38 11.50 18.38 -10.64
N LEU A 39 10.42 18.92 -11.20
CA LEU A 39 10.32 20.34 -11.51
C LEU A 39 10.28 21.22 -10.26
N LYS A 40 9.74 20.72 -9.14
CA LYS A 40 9.65 21.46 -7.87
C LYS A 40 10.90 21.30 -7.02
N SER A 41 11.37 20.07 -6.83
CA SER A 41 12.57 19.77 -6.03
C SER A 41 13.88 20.16 -6.73
N LYS A 42 13.87 20.28 -8.07
CA LYS A 42 15.05 20.54 -8.91
C LYS A 42 16.15 19.49 -8.72
N THR A 43 15.79 18.26 -8.41
CA THR A 43 16.71 17.14 -8.22
C THR A 43 16.41 16.00 -9.18
N ILE A 44 17.44 15.18 -9.43
CA ILE A 44 17.31 13.94 -10.20
C ILE A 44 17.01 12.81 -9.23
N THR A 45 15.88 12.16 -9.46
CA THR A 45 15.41 10.93 -8.81
C THR A 45 15.26 9.85 -9.89
N GLY A 46 14.80 8.66 -9.52
CA GLY A 46 14.47 7.64 -10.51
C GLY A 46 14.63 6.22 -9.99
N SER A 47 14.58 5.27 -10.93
CA SER A 47 14.71 3.86 -10.61
C SER A 47 15.58 3.13 -11.62
N ALA A 48 16.26 2.10 -11.16
CA ALA A 48 16.96 1.12 -11.99
C ALA A 48 16.53 -0.28 -11.56
N LYS A 49 16.33 -1.18 -12.52
CA LYS A 49 16.03 -2.58 -12.22
C LYS A 49 16.64 -3.52 -13.24
N VAL A 50 17.03 -4.68 -12.75
CA VAL A 50 17.45 -5.82 -13.57
C VAL A 50 16.66 -7.05 -13.09
N LEU A 51 16.07 -7.77 -14.04
CA LEU A 51 15.20 -8.91 -13.80
C LEU A 51 15.67 -10.08 -14.65
N PHE A 52 15.80 -11.25 -14.04
CA PHE A 52 15.98 -12.53 -14.70
C PHE A 52 14.69 -13.36 -14.54
N ASN A 53 14.12 -13.79 -15.66
CA ASN A 53 12.88 -14.56 -15.74
C ASN A 53 13.19 -15.95 -16.28
N LYS A 54 12.80 -16.98 -15.52
CA LYS A 54 12.74 -18.36 -15.98
C LYS A 54 11.29 -18.80 -15.96
N PHE A 55 10.76 -19.17 -17.12
CA PHE A 55 9.43 -19.76 -17.25
C PHE A 55 9.57 -21.28 -17.20
N HIS A 56 8.61 -21.94 -16.57
CA HIS A 56 8.53 -23.40 -16.56
C HIS A 56 7.16 -23.77 -17.13
N GLU A 57 7.17 -24.47 -18.27
CA GLU A 57 5.96 -24.68 -19.08
C GLU A 57 5.08 -25.81 -18.52
N ASP A 58 5.71 -26.86 -17.98
CA ASP A 58 5.03 -28.08 -17.51
C ASP A 58 4.99 -28.20 -15.97
N SER A 59 4.99 -27.08 -15.25
CA SER A 59 4.92 -27.06 -13.77
C SER A 59 3.86 -26.09 -13.25
N GLU A 60 3.27 -26.38 -12.09
CA GLU A 60 2.46 -25.39 -11.36
C GLU A 60 3.27 -24.12 -11.08
N LEU A 61 4.58 -24.25 -10.87
CA LEU A 61 5.52 -23.14 -10.82
C LEU A 61 5.70 -22.56 -12.23
N PHE A 62 4.78 -21.72 -12.65
CA PHE A 62 4.80 -21.10 -13.97
C PHE A 62 6.04 -20.22 -14.22
N LYS A 63 6.50 -19.49 -13.19
CA LYS A 63 7.58 -18.51 -13.35
C LYS A 63 8.42 -18.29 -12.09
N THR A 64 9.72 -18.36 -12.27
CA THR A 64 10.72 -17.85 -11.31
C THR A 64 11.28 -16.54 -11.82
N MET A 65 11.28 -15.52 -10.97
CA MET A 65 11.87 -14.22 -11.24
C MET A 65 12.88 -13.88 -10.16
N LEU A 66 14.12 -13.60 -10.55
CA LEU A 66 15.14 -13.02 -9.68
C LEU A 66 15.36 -11.59 -10.13
N GLY A 67 15.64 -10.67 -9.22
CA GLY A 67 15.90 -9.29 -9.62
C GLY A 67 16.52 -8.44 -8.56
N LEU A 68 17.01 -7.29 -9.01
CA LEU A 68 17.49 -6.20 -8.19
C LEU A 68 16.76 -4.93 -8.63
N THR A 69 16.20 -4.20 -7.67
CA THR A 69 15.61 -2.88 -7.89
C THR A 69 16.36 -1.88 -7.03
N ILE A 70 16.69 -0.72 -7.59
CA ILE A 70 17.28 0.42 -6.91
C ILE A 70 16.38 1.60 -7.21
N ASP A 71 15.82 2.22 -6.17
CA ASP A 71 14.97 3.39 -6.30
C ASP A 71 15.57 4.54 -5.49
N ARG A 72 15.57 5.74 -6.07
CA ARG A 72 15.89 6.98 -5.36
C ARG A 72 14.70 7.91 -5.48
N ALA A 73 14.10 8.28 -4.35
CA ALA A 73 12.87 9.08 -4.31
C ALA A 73 12.91 10.11 -3.19
N SER A 74 12.22 11.24 -3.37
CA SER A 74 11.95 12.16 -2.26
C SER A 74 10.81 11.62 -1.40
N PHE A 75 10.96 11.81 -0.09
CA PHE A 75 9.92 11.52 0.89
C PHE A 75 9.48 12.77 1.66
N ASP A 76 10.31 13.82 1.62
CA ASP A 76 10.03 15.14 2.16
C ASP A 76 10.74 16.23 1.33
N TYR A 77 10.54 17.49 1.69
CA TYR A 77 11.19 18.65 1.11
C TYR A 77 12.70 18.62 1.29
N GLY A 78 13.41 18.24 0.22
CA GLY A 78 14.88 18.16 0.24
C GLY A 78 15.42 16.90 0.94
N ALA A 79 14.56 15.96 1.32
CA ALA A 79 14.93 14.70 1.93
C ALA A 79 14.67 13.53 0.97
N PHE A 80 15.67 12.67 0.81
CA PHE A 80 15.65 11.58 -0.16
C PHE A 80 15.97 10.25 0.49
N ILE A 81 15.40 9.19 -0.06
CA ILE A 81 15.77 7.82 0.25
C ILE A 81 16.36 7.14 -0.97
N THR A 82 17.27 6.22 -0.71
CA THR A 82 17.77 5.23 -1.66
C THR A 82 17.36 3.85 -1.15
N LYS A 83 16.54 3.14 -1.92
CA LYS A 83 16.05 1.80 -1.61
C LYS A 83 16.73 0.79 -2.53
N ILE A 84 17.43 -0.18 -1.96
CA ILE A 84 18.06 -1.29 -2.68
C ILE A 84 17.33 -2.57 -2.31
N GLN A 85 16.78 -3.25 -3.32
CA GLN A 85 15.90 -4.40 -3.13
C GLN A 85 16.24 -5.56 -4.07
N PRO A 86 17.17 -6.46 -3.69
CA PRO A 86 17.24 -7.79 -4.30
C PRO A 86 16.02 -8.63 -3.89
N PHE A 87 15.50 -9.41 -4.84
CA PHE A 87 14.33 -10.25 -4.59
C PHE A 87 14.30 -11.50 -5.46
N ALA A 88 13.56 -12.49 -4.96
CA ALA A 88 13.15 -13.68 -5.67
C ALA A 88 11.63 -13.80 -5.61
N GLN A 89 10.99 -14.14 -6.72
CA GLN A 89 9.55 -14.32 -6.82
C GLN A 89 9.23 -15.61 -7.57
N PHE A 90 8.41 -16.44 -6.96
CA PHE A 90 7.89 -17.68 -7.50
C PHE A 90 6.41 -17.49 -7.75
N THR A 91 5.99 -17.66 -9.00
CA THR A 91 4.62 -17.46 -9.43
C THR A 91 4.03 -18.78 -9.86
N PHE A 92 2.93 -19.17 -9.21
CA PHE A 92 2.24 -20.41 -9.48
C PHE A 92 0.91 -20.16 -10.17
N ARG A 93 0.56 -21.01 -11.13
CA ARG A 93 -0.71 -20.96 -11.87
C ARG A 93 -1.29 -22.36 -12.03
N PRO A 94 -2.64 -22.50 -12.07
CA PRO A 94 -3.27 -23.79 -12.32
C PRO A 94 -2.88 -24.33 -13.71
N GLN A 95 -2.38 -25.56 -13.78
CA GLN A 95 -2.04 -26.20 -15.05
C GLN A 95 -3.31 -26.57 -15.85
N ASN A 96 -4.32 -27.10 -15.17
CA ASN A 96 -5.54 -27.63 -15.79
C ASN A 96 -6.48 -26.53 -16.33
N ASN A 97 -6.26 -25.27 -15.95
CA ASN A 97 -7.07 -24.14 -16.40
C ASN A 97 -6.23 -22.87 -16.55
N LEU A 98 -5.56 -22.75 -17.69
CA LEU A 98 -4.75 -21.57 -18.05
C LEU A 98 -5.59 -20.29 -18.25
N ARG A 99 -6.92 -20.39 -18.36
CA ARG A 99 -7.85 -19.25 -18.42
C ARG A 99 -8.25 -18.74 -17.03
N SER A 100 -7.89 -19.45 -15.97
CA SER A 100 -8.20 -19.04 -14.60
C SER A 100 -7.57 -17.70 -14.27
N ASN A 101 -8.32 -16.85 -13.56
CA ASN A 101 -7.80 -15.61 -12.98
C ASN A 101 -7.10 -15.85 -11.63
N SER A 102 -6.96 -17.11 -11.21
CA SER A 102 -6.25 -17.51 -9.99
C SER A 102 -4.74 -17.41 -10.14
N LEU A 103 -4.10 -16.80 -9.17
CA LEU A 103 -2.66 -16.57 -9.10
C LEU A 103 -2.19 -16.82 -7.67
N LYS A 104 -1.14 -17.61 -7.50
CA LYS A 104 -0.41 -17.71 -6.24
C LYS A 104 1.01 -17.17 -6.43
N ARG A 105 1.56 -16.50 -5.44
CA ARG A 105 2.89 -15.90 -5.51
C ARG A 105 3.59 -15.98 -4.16
N LEU A 106 4.78 -16.56 -4.15
CA LEU A 106 5.73 -16.46 -3.05
C LEU A 106 6.79 -15.43 -3.44
N GLN A 107 7.04 -14.45 -2.57
CA GLN A 107 8.05 -13.42 -2.77
C GLN A 107 8.97 -13.37 -1.56
N LEU A 108 10.27 -13.39 -1.84
CA LEU A 108 11.35 -13.17 -0.90
C LEU A 108 12.06 -11.91 -1.34
N ARG A 109 12.26 -10.97 -0.43
CA ARG A 109 12.90 -9.70 -0.75
C ARG A 109 13.64 -9.17 0.45
N TYR A 110 14.83 -8.66 0.20
CA TYR A 110 15.63 -7.95 1.19
C TYR A 110 15.57 -6.48 0.81
N ILE A 111 15.14 -5.62 1.73
CA ILE A 111 14.91 -4.20 1.50
C ILE A 111 15.92 -3.45 2.36
N ASN A 112 16.87 -2.78 1.72
CA ASN A 112 17.82 -1.88 2.39
C ASN A 112 17.40 -0.44 2.08
N ILE A 113 17.13 0.34 3.12
CA ILE A 113 16.74 1.74 2.99
C ILE A 113 17.85 2.59 3.58
N GLN A 114 18.40 3.45 2.72
CA GLN A 114 19.35 4.48 3.08
C GLN A 114 18.63 5.82 2.96
N LYS A 115 18.87 6.69 3.93
CA LYS A 115 18.40 8.06 3.89
C LYS A 115 19.57 8.97 3.59
N ASP A 116 19.34 9.97 2.76
CA ASP A 116 20.28 11.07 2.61
C ASP A 116 20.13 12.03 3.80
N GLU A 117 21.23 12.64 4.22
CA GLU A 117 21.20 13.67 5.25
C GLU A 117 20.30 14.84 4.78
N SER A 118 19.33 15.22 5.62
CA SER A 118 18.48 16.37 5.33
C SER A 118 19.32 17.65 5.36
N ARG A 119 19.07 18.54 4.41
CA ARG A 119 19.69 19.88 4.41
C ARG A 119 19.08 20.80 5.47
N ASN A 120 17.98 20.39 6.11
CA ASN A 120 17.32 21.16 7.15
C ASN A 120 17.74 20.63 8.55
N PRO A 121 18.44 21.43 9.37
CA PRO A 121 18.84 21.03 10.72
C PRO A 121 17.66 20.89 11.71
N LEU A 122 16.45 21.28 11.32
CA LEU A 122 15.21 21.08 12.08
C LEU A 122 14.46 19.79 11.68
N ASP A 123 15.01 19.03 10.73
CA ASP A 123 14.42 17.77 10.30
C ASP A 123 14.72 16.70 11.36
N ASP A 124 13.79 16.56 12.31
CA ASP A 124 13.88 15.69 13.50
C ASP A 124 13.71 14.20 13.13
N ASN A 125 13.99 13.85 11.87
CA ASN A 125 13.71 12.53 11.31
C ASN A 125 14.85 11.55 11.65
N THR A 126 14.88 11.14 12.92
CA THR A 126 15.97 10.40 13.57
C THR A 126 16.12 8.92 13.18
N ILE A 127 15.28 8.37 12.29
CA ILE A 127 15.35 6.93 11.99
C ILE A 127 16.62 6.65 11.15
N PRO A 128 17.57 5.86 11.66
CA PRO A 128 18.77 5.50 10.92
C PRO A 128 18.44 4.62 9.71
N PRO A 129 19.35 4.46 8.74
CA PRO A 129 19.23 3.43 7.71
C PRO A 129 18.92 2.07 8.31
N TYR A 130 18.01 1.33 7.70
CA TYR A 130 17.56 0.04 8.22
C TYR A 130 17.36 -0.98 7.10
N GLN A 131 17.29 -2.25 7.50
CA GLN A 131 17.10 -3.36 6.59
C GLN A 131 15.94 -4.24 7.04
N VAL A 132 15.16 -4.70 6.08
CA VAL A 132 14.02 -5.59 6.31
C VAL A 132 14.09 -6.75 5.34
N PHE A 133 14.20 -7.96 5.89
CA PHE A 133 13.93 -9.18 5.12
C PHE A 133 12.43 -9.45 5.15
N ASN A 134 11.80 -9.51 3.98
CA ASN A 134 10.37 -9.73 3.85
C ASN A 134 10.06 -10.96 3.00
N VAL A 135 9.21 -11.82 3.56
CA VAL A 135 8.60 -12.97 2.90
C VAL A 135 7.12 -12.69 2.77
N ARG A 136 6.53 -12.91 1.59
CA ARG A 136 5.09 -12.78 1.38
C ARG A 136 4.58 -13.89 0.49
N TYR A 137 3.54 -14.57 0.95
CA TYR A 137 2.75 -15.48 0.13
C TYR A 137 1.37 -14.86 -0.13
N LEU A 138 1.01 -14.74 -1.41
CA LEU A 138 -0.23 -14.14 -1.89
C LEU A 138 -1.00 -15.20 -2.68
N SER A 139 -2.31 -15.29 -2.44
CA SER A 139 -3.27 -15.97 -3.30
C SER A 139 -4.32 -14.96 -3.74
N LEU A 140 -4.62 -14.95 -5.04
CA LEU A 140 -5.55 -14.03 -5.65
C LEU A 140 -6.42 -14.81 -6.64
N ASP A 141 -7.72 -14.66 -6.54
CA ASP A 141 -8.68 -14.99 -7.58
C ASP A 141 -9.36 -13.70 -8.03
N ASN A 142 -8.96 -13.21 -9.20
CA ASN A 142 -9.38 -11.90 -9.70
C ASN A 142 -10.61 -12.01 -10.62
N ASN A 143 -11.69 -12.59 -10.09
CA ASN A 143 -12.99 -12.63 -10.78
C ASN A 143 -13.78 -11.33 -10.52
N ILE A 144 -14.46 -10.82 -11.54
CA ILE A 144 -15.24 -9.57 -11.49
C ILE A 144 -16.45 -9.70 -10.55
N ALA A 145 -17.10 -10.87 -10.53
CA ALA A 145 -18.27 -11.12 -9.70
C ALA A 145 -17.89 -11.55 -8.28
N ASP A 146 -16.88 -12.42 -8.16
CA ASP A 146 -16.46 -13.06 -6.91
C ASP A 146 -14.95 -12.93 -6.70
N PHE A 147 -14.51 -11.75 -6.24
CA PHE A 147 -13.11 -11.49 -5.98
C PHE A 147 -12.69 -12.09 -4.63
N LYS A 148 -11.54 -12.75 -4.60
CA LYS A 148 -10.93 -13.26 -3.36
C LYS A 148 -9.44 -13.00 -3.37
N LYS A 149 -8.92 -12.40 -2.32
CA LYS A 149 -7.48 -12.14 -2.18
C LYS A 149 -7.07 -12.37 -0.75
N TRP A 150 -5.96 -13.06 -0.54
CA TRP A 150 -5.35 -13.10 0.77
C TRP A 150 -3.84 -13.18 0.67
N TYR A 151 -3.17 -12.62 1.66
CA TYR A 151 -1.74 -12.80 1.81
C TYR A 151 -1.36 -13.00 3.26
N ILE A 152 -0.30 -13.76 3.46
CA ILE A 152 0.45 -13.82 4.71
C ILE A 152 1.84 -13.25 4.47
N GLY A 153 2.32 -12.40 5.38
CA GLY A 153 3.61 -11.76 5.31
C GLY A 153 4.40 -11.97 6.60
N LEU A 154 5.70 -12.19 6.44
CA LEU A 154 6.68 -12.15 7.52
C LEU A 154 7.69 -11.06 7.20
N GLN A 155 8.09 -10.30 8.22
CA GLN A 155 9.17 -9.34 8.12
C GLN A 155 10.12 -9.51 9.29
N PHE A 156 11.40 -9.44 9.02
CA PHE A 156 12.46 -9.51 10.01
C PHE A 156 13.42 -8.35 9.79
N SER A 157 13.70 -7.63 10.87
CA SER A 157 14.71 -6.59 10.97
C SER A 157 15.49 -6.82 12.27
N GLU A 158 16.53 -6.03 12.53
CA GLU A 158 17.33 -6.13 13.74
C GLU A 158 16.47 -5.95 15.00
N ASN A 159 15.59 -4.94 15.00
CA ASN A 159 14.84 -4.54 16.21
C ASN A 159 13.39 -5.06 16.24
N PHE A 160 12.89 -5.61 15.13
CA PHE A 160 11.52 -6.13 15.10
C PHE A 160 11.34 -7.30 14.14
N GLY A 161 10.41 -8.18 14.50
CA GLY A 161 9.88 -9.24 13.65
C GLY A 161 8.36 -9.14 13.62
N LYS A 162 7.76 -9.28 12.45
CA LYS A 162 6.32 -9.10 12.24
C LYS A 162 5.73 -10.24 11.44
N ILE A 163 4.50 -10.58 11.76
CA ILE A 163 3.63 -11.45 10.97
C ILE A 163 2.33 -10.72 10.67
N ASN A 164 1.84 -10.79 9.44
CA ASN A 164 0.54 -10.26 9.09
C ASN A 164 -0.23 -11.16 8.14
N LEU A 165 -1.55 -11.10 8.26
CA LEU A 165 -2.52 -11.74 7.39
C LEU A 165 -3.49 -10.66 6.92
N ASN A 166 -3.79 -10.69 5.62
CA ASN A 166 -4.90 -9.93 5.07
C ASN A 166 -5.76 -10.87 4.25
N TYR A 167 -7.07 -10.82 4.45
CA TYR A 167 -8.05 -11.59 3.70
C TYR A 167 -9.14 -10.64 3.23
N GLU A 168 -9.44 -10.63 1.94
CA GLU A 168 -10.38 -9.73 1.31
C GLU A 168 -11.27 -10.51 0.35
N VAL A 169 -12.57 -10.29 0.46
CA VAL A 169 -13.58 -10.82 -0.47
C VAL A 169 -14.49 -9.69 -0.93
N ARG A 170 -14.69 -9.61 -2.24
CA ARG A 170 -15.64 -8.66 -2.82
C ARG A 170 -16.64 -9.42 -3.68
N LYS A 171 -17.92 -9.06 -3.55
CA LYS A 171 -18.99 -9.62 -4.37
C LYS A 171 -19.71 -8.52 -5.12
N ARG A 172 -19.86 -8.69 -6.44
CA ARG A 172 -20.68 -7.84 -7.31
C ARG A 172 -21.89 -8.62 -7.79
N THR A 173 -23.07 -8.14 -7.48
CA THR A 173 -24.33 -8.77 -7.92
C THR A 173 -24.71 -8.33 -9.33
N PRO A 174 -25.60 -9.07 -10.02
CA PRO A 174 -26.12 -8.66 -11.34
C PRO A 174 -26.86 -7.32 -11.33
N LYS A 175 -27.34 -6.86 -10.17
CA LYS A 175 -27.98 -5.54 -9.99
C LYS A 175 -26.97 -4.42 -9.65
N ASP A 176 -25.68 -4.64 -9.93
CA ASP A 176 -24.59 -3.71 -9.67
C ASP A 176 -24.46 -3.31 -8.19
N ARG A 177 -24.75 -4.26 -7.29
CA ARG A 177 -24.51 -4.08 -5.83
C ARG A 177 -23.19 -4.68 -5.44
N HIS A 178 -22.38 -3.89 -4.74
CA HIS A 178 -21.06 -4.24 -4.26
C HIS A 178 -21.10 -4.52 -2.75
N TYR A 179 -20.44 -5.61 -2.37
CA TYR A 179 -20.22 -5.99 -0.99
C TYR A 179 -18.75 -6.28 -0.80
N ASN A 180 -18.15 -5.75 0.25
CA ASN A 180 -16.75 -5.96 0.58
C ASN A 180 -16.62 -6.42 2.03
N LEU A 181 -15.75 -7.39 2.26
CA LEU A 181 -15.34 -7.81 3.59
C LEU A 181 -13.83 -8.01 3.60
N ARG A 182 -13.15 -7.34 4.52
CA ARG A 182 -11.71 -7.41 4.70
C ARG A 182 -11.38 -7.70 6.15
N ILE A 183 -10.52 -8.68 6.39
CA ILE A 183 -9.92 -8.98 7.68
C ILE A 183 -8.43 -8.67 7.58
N PHE A 184 -7.90 -7.98 8.58
CA PHE A 184 -6.47 -7.82 8.76
C PHE A 184 -6.10 -8.27 10.17
N ALA A 185 -5.02 -9.05 10.29
CA ALA A 185 -4.43 -9.41 11.57
C ALA A 185 -2.92 -9.24 11.47
N GLY A 186 -2.33 -8.52 12.41
CA GLY A 186 -0.89 -8.26 12.46
C GLY A 186 -0.38 -8.44 13.89
N ALA A 187 0.80 -9.03 14.04
CA ALA A 187 1.45 -9.19 15.33
C ALA A 187 2.96 -9.05 15.20
N PHE A 188 3.58 -8.46 16.21
CA PHE A 188 5.02 -8.50 16.39
C PHE A 188 5.40 -9.84 17.02
N LEU A 189 6.30 -10.56 16.36
CA LEU A 189 6.99 -11.74 16.91
C LEU A 189 7.99 -11.31 17.98
N TYR A 190 8.67 -10.19 17.73
CA TYR A 190 9.50 -9.47 18.69
C TYR A 190 9.51 -7.99 18.32
N ASN A 191 9.65 -7.13 19.31
CA ASN A 191 9.76 -5.69 19.13
C ASN A 191 10.62 -5.13 20.26
N THR A 192 11.85 -4.73 19.97
CA THR A 192 12.79 -4.14 20.94
C THR A 192 12.87 -2.62 20.83
N LEU A 193 12.09 -2.01 19.93
CA LEU A 193 12.02 -0.56 19.78
C LEU A 193 11.42 0.10 21.02
N LEU A 194 11.85 1.34 21.28
CA LEU A 194 11.29 2.21 22.30
C LEU A 194 9.81 2.50 22.01
N GLU A 195 9.02 2.77 23.03
CA GLU A 195 7.58 3.03 22.85
C GLU A 195 7.28 4.32 22.07
N THR A 196 8.23 5.26 22.04
CA THR A 196 8.17 6.50 21.26
C THR A 196 8.42 6.29 19.77
N GLU A 197 8.95 5.13 19.38
CA GLU A 197 9.25 4.81 17.99
C GLU A 197 8.02 4.16 17.31
N THR A 198 7.36 4.93 16.44
CA THR A 198 6.10 4.53 15.80
C THR A 198 6.23 4.14 14.33
N ASN A 199 7.37 4.40 13.69
CA ASN A 199 7.55 4.23 12.24
C ASN A 199 7.38 2.78 11.77
N PHE A 200 7.57 1.84 12.69
CA PHE A 200 7.39 0.42 12.45
C PHE A 200 6.14 -0.14 13.12
N ASN A 201 5.28 0.64 13.75
CA ASN A 201 4.04 0.10 14.33
C ASN A 201 3.01 -0.22 13.24
N TYR A 202 2.08 -1.12 13.55
CA TYR A 202 0.89 -1.23 12.73
C TYR A 202 -0.02 -0.03 12.99
N ALA A 203 -0.65 0.52 11.96
CA ALA A 203 -1.61 1.59 12.10
C ALA A 203 -3.05 1.11 11.97
N LEU A 204 -3.92 1.80 12.70
CA LEU A 204 -5.36 1.61 12.64
C LEU A 204 -5.95 2.32 11.41
N ASP A 205 -5.61 3.58 11.16
CA ASP A 205 -6.20 4.40 10.08
C ASP A 205 -5.20 4.86 8.99
N ARG A 206 -3.98 5.29 9.36
CA ARG A 206 -2.94 5.76 8.42
C ARG A 206 -1.63 4.99 8.61
N PRO A 207 -1.34 3.99 7.77
CA PRO A 207 -0.11 3.22 7.84
C PRO A 207 1.14 4.04 7.57
N GLU A 208 2.17 3.79 8.37
CA GLU A 208 3.52 4.32 8.15
C GLU A 208 4.12 3.70 6.89
N ASN A 209 4.73 4.54 6.05
CA ASN A 209 5.31 4.10 4.79
C ASN A 209 6.80 3.81 4.89
N TYR A 210 7.21 3.09 5.94
CA TYR A 210 8.62 2.73 6.14
C TYR A 210 9.17 1.95 4.94
N LEU A 211 8.46 0.99 4.36
CA LEU A 211 8.97 0.28 3.16
C LEU A 211 8.99 1.13 1.87
N PHE A 212 8.45 2.36 1.88
CA PHE A 212 8.24 3.20 0.70
C PHE A 212 7.53 2.44 -0.43
N GLU A 213 6.39 1.83 -0.09
CA GLU A 213 5.53 1.04 -1.00
C GLU A 213 4.13 1.63 -1.14
N TYR A 214 3.74 2.51 -0.25
CA TYR A 214 2.48 3.24 -0.29
C TYR A 214 2.61 4.50 -1.14
N ASN A 215 1.60 4.77 -1.95
CA ASN A 215 1.56 5.90 -2.88
C ASN A 215 0.93 7.14 -2.22
N TYR A 216 1.51 7.60 -1.11
CA TYR A 216 1.10 8.87 -0.50
C TYR A 216 1.58 10.03 -1.36
N LEU A 217 0.68 10.98 -1.63
CA LEU A 217 1.03 12.22 -2.32
C LEU A 217 1.86 13.13 -1.41
N GLY A 218 1.49 13.21 -0.14
CA GLY A 218 2.26 13.86 0.93
C GLY A 218 2.52 12.87 2.05
N GLN A 219 3.68 12.19 1.99
CA GLN A 219 4.03 11.14 2.94
C GLN A 219 4.29 11.70 4.33
N SER A 220 5.09 12.76 4.45
CA SER A 220 5.40 13.48 5.69
C SER A 220 4.34 14.52 6.09
N GLU A 221 3.21 14.58 5.37
CA GLU A 221 2.17 15.58 5.67
C GLU A 221 1.22 15.08 6.77
N ASP A 222 1.29 15.71 7.94
CA ASP A 222 0.44 15.40 9.10
C ASP A 222 -0.81 16.28 9.21
N SER A 223 -0.89 17.36 8.41
CA SER A 223 -2.03 18.29 8.40
C SER A 223 -2.54 18.60 6.99
N GLY A 224 -3.68 19.29 6.92
CA GLY A 224 -4.31 19.69 5.66
C GLY A 224 -4.89 18.52 4.85
N ILE A 225 -5.17 18.76 3.56
CA ILE A 225 -5.86 17.80 2.71
C ILE A 225 -5.04 16.54 2.44
N LEU A 226 -3.71 16.63 2.39
CA LEU A 226 -2.85 15.46 2.14
C LEU A 226 -2.83 14.49 3.33
N ALA A 227 -3.04 15.00 4.55
CA ALA A 227 -3.22 14.19 5.75
C ALA A 227 -4.51 13.35 5.73
N GLN A 228 -5.47 13.70 4.86
CA GLN A 228 -6.75 13.00 4.70
C GLN A 228 -6.70 11.84 3.71
N GLN A 229 -5.62 11.72 2.93
CA GLN A 229 -5.46 10.60 2.01
C GLN A 229 -5.59 9.28 2.78
N LEU A 230 -6.36 8.36 2.21
CA LEU A 230 -6.60 7.03 2.73
C LEU A 230 -5.91 6.01 1.85
N LEU A 231 -5.21 5.09 2.49
CA LEU A 231 -4.74 3.85 1.89
C LEU A 231 -5.27 2.72 2.75
N VAL A 232 -6.15 1.90 2.19
CA VAL A 232 -6.76 0.77 2.89
C VAL A 232 -5.72 -0.36 3.03
N ALA A 233 -4.83 -0.17 3.99
CA ALA A 233 -3.83 -1.13 4.43
C ALA A 233 -3.86 -1.24 5.96
N GLU A 234 -3.30 -2.34 6.47
CA GLU A 234 -3.31 -2.63 7.91
C GLU A 234 -4.70 -2.51 8.54
N GLY A 235 -4.91 -1.67 9.56
CA GLY A 235 -6.20 -1.54 10.23
C GLY A 235 -7.34 -1.06 9.31
N GLY A 236 -7.04 -0.17 8.38
CA GLY A 236 -7.97 0.30 7.35
C GLY A 236 -9.17 1.11 7.86
N PHE A 237 -9.10 1.68 9.07
CA PHE A 237 -10.11 2.58 9.63
C PHE A 237 -10.14 3.92 8.89
N LYS A 238 -11.29 4.59 8.92
CA LYS A 238 -11.51 5.88 8.25
C LYS A 238 -11.48 7.01 9.27
N SER A 239 -11.93 6.72 10.49
CA SER A 239 -11.82 7.61 11.64
C SER A 239 -10.41 7.60 12.23
N LYS A 240 -9.90 8.78 12.59
CA LYS A 240 -8.61 8.95 13.29
C LYS A 240 -8.82 8.71 14.79
N LEU A 241 -8.66 7.47 15.25
CA LEU A 241 -8.89 7.08 16.65
C LEU A 241 -7.59 7.07 17.45
N ASN A 242 -7.70 7.26 18.77
CA ASN A 242 -6.59 7.09 19.72
C ASN A 242 -6.85 5.86 20.60
N PRO A 243 -5.92 4.91 20.70
CA PRO A 243 -4.61 4.88 20.03
C PRO A 243 -4.69 4.63 18.51
N ALA A 244 -3.85 5.31 17.73
CA ALA A 244 -3.78 5.13 16.27
C ALA A 244 -2.86 3.97 15.83
N TYR A 245 -1.93 3.56 16.70
CA TYR A 245 -0.91 2.57 16.40
C TYR A 245 -0.93 1.39 17.38
N ALA A 246 -0.44 0.25 16.90
CA ALA A 246 -0.26 -0.99 17.64
C ALA A 246 1.19 -1.48 17.55
N ASN A 247 1.87 -1.58 18.69
CA ASN A 247 3.27 -2.04 18.80
C ASN A 247 3.39 -3.51 19.28
N GLN A 248 2.26 -4.20 19.53
CA GLN A 248 2.23 -5.65 19.79
C GLN A 248 1.38 -6.39 18.77
N TRP A 249 0.09 -6.08 18.67
CA TRP A 249 -0.79 -6.72 17.67
C TRP A 249 -2.02 -5.87 17.37
N ILE A 250 -2.59 -6.11 16.19
CA ILE A 250 -3.82 -5.51 15.69
C ILE A 250 -4.66 -6.58 15.00
N THR A 251 -5.98 -6.50 15.13
CA THR A 251 -6.91 -7.27 14.31
C THR A 251 -8.10 -6.40 13.97
N THR A 252 -8.42 -6.28 12.69
CA THR A 252 -9.53 -5.47 12.20
C THR A 252 -10.39 -6.23 11.20
N LEU A 253 -11.66 -5.85 11.18
CA LEU A 253 -12.66 -6.26 10.22
C LEU A 253 -13.25 -4.99 9.61
N ASN A 254 -13.14 -4.85 8.29
CA ASN A 254 -13.75 -3.78 7.52
C ASN A 254 -14.84 -4.38 6.64
N ALA A 255 -16.05 -3.83 6.68
CA ALA A 255 -17.15 -4.27 5.83
C ALA A 255 -17.76 -3.08 5.09
N SER A 256 -18.18 -3.29 3.84
CA SER A 256 -19.00 -2.31 3.12
C SER A 256 -20.09 -2.97 2.28
N ALA A 257 -21.20 -2.26 2.10
CA ALA A 257 -22.35 -2.71 1.33
C ALA A 257 -23.01 -1.55 0.58
N SER A 258 -23.35 -1.78 -0.69
CA SER A 258 -24.03 -0.78 -1.53
C SER A 258 -25.44 -0.43 -1.02
N ILE A 259 -25.66 0.85 -0.73
CA ILE A 259 -26.98 1.47 -0.60
C ILE A 259 -27.52 1.81 -2.01
N TRP A 260 -26.65 2.35 -2.86
CA TRP A 260 -26.91 2.68 -4.26
C TRP A 260 -25.65 2.41 -5.10
N ARG A 261 -25.71 2.60 -6.42
CA ARG A 261 -24.64 2.25 -7.36
C ARG A 261 -23.29 2.85 -6.97
N TYR A 262 -23.29 4.11 -6.52
CA TYR A 262 -22.10 4.86 -6.14
C TYR A 262 -21.99 5.12 -4.64
N ILE A 263 -22.96 4.65 -3.84
CA ILE A 263 -23.04 4.97 -2.41
C ILE A 263 -23.06 3.67 -1.62
N GLN A 264 -22.10 3.50 -0.73
CA GLN A 264 -22.00 2.37 0.17
C GLN A 264 -22.04 2.83 1.63
N ALA A 265 -22.63 2.01 2.49
CA ALA A 265 -22.35 2.08 3.91
C ALA A 265 -21.08 1.26 4.18
N TYR A 266 -20.26 1.70 5.12
CA TYR A 266 -19.17 0.91 5.67
C TYR A 266 -19.24 0.88 7.19
N SER A 267 -18.66 -0.17 7.77
CA SER A 267 -18.40 -0.27 9.20
C SER A 267 -17.12 -1.04 9.43
N ASP A 268 -16.30 -0.52 10.33
CA ASP A 268 -15.06 -1.13 10.77
C ASP A 268 -15.13 -1.43 12.26
N VAL A 269 -14.55 -2.56 12.65
CA VAL A 269 -14.34 -2.93 14.05
C VAL A 269 -12.95 -3.53 14.20
N GLY A 270 -12.33 -3.35 15.37
CA GLY A 270 -10.99 -3.84 15.56
C GLY A 270 -10.49 -3.75 16.99
N PHE A 271 -9.42 -4.48 17.23
CA PHE A 271 -8.69 -4.44 18.49
C PHE A 271 -7.23 -4.12 18.20
N ILE A 272 -6.66 -3.27 19.04
CA ILE A 272 -5.23 -2.96 19.03
C ILE A 272 -4.66 -3.17 20.42
N LYS A 273 -3.41 -3.59 20.46
CA LYS A 273 -2.67 -3.80 21.69
C LYS A 273 -1.31 -3.14 21.61
N ASN A 274 -1.04 -2.34 22.64
CA ASN A 274 0.27 -1.76 22.91
C ASN A 274 0.87 -2.34 24.19
N LYS A 275 2.20 -2.37 24.26
CA LYS A 275 2.97 -2.65 25.48
C LYS A 275 2.46 -1.77 26.63
N GLY A 276 2.42 -2.31 27.85
CA GLY A 276 1.95 -1.62 29.05
C GLY A 276 0.44 -1.32 29.13
N ASN A 277 -0.30 -1.35 28.01
CA ASN A 277 -1.68 -0.88 27.93
C ASN A 277 -2.66 -2.05 27.73
N LYS A 278 -3.90 -1.94 28.23
CA LYS A 278 -4.96 -2.94 27.93
C LYS A 278 -5.32 -2.89 26.43
N PRO A 279 -5.77 -3.99 25.81
CA PRO A 279 -6.28 -3.95 24.44
C PRO A 279 -7.39 -2.90 24.30
N PHE A 280 -7.30 -2.06 23.27
CA PHE A 280 -8.31 -1.07 22.93
C PHE A 280 -9.23 -1.61 21.84
N PHE A 281 -10.53 -1.45 22.03
CA PHE A 281 -11.55 -1.79 21.05
C PHE A 281 -11.98 -0.53 20.28
N GLY A 282 -11.73 -0.53 18.97
CA GLY A 282 -12.10 0.51 18.04
C GLY A 282 -13.26 0.08 17.14
N TYR A 283 -14.14 1.02 16.81
CA TYR A 283 -15.12 0.87 15.75
C TYR A 283 -15.35 2.22 15.05
N ASP A 284 -15.67 2.15 13.75
CA ASP A 284 -16.19 3.27 12.99
C ASP A 284 -17.27 2.81 12.00
N SER A 285 -18.01 3.77 11.49
CA SER A 285 -19.01 3.56 10.47
C SER A 285 -19.28 4.85 9.71
N GLY A 286 -19.67 4.72 8.45
CA GLY A 286 -20.02 5.88 7.68
C GLY A 286 -20.44 5.57 6.25
N ILE A 287 -20.40 6.62 5.43
CA ILE A 287 -20.78 6.55 4.02
C ILE A 287 -19.54 6.65 3.15
N ARG A 288 -19.47 5.79 2.14
CA ARG A 288 -18.47 5.80 1.09
C ARG A 288 -19.15 6.19 -0.22
N MET A 289 -18.54 7.12 -0.94
CA MET A 289 -18.94 7.47 -2.31
C MET A 289 -17.87 7.02 -3.30
N ASP A 290 -18.27 6.17 -4.24
CA ASP A 290 -17.43 5.66 -5.32
C ASP A 290 -17.71 6.44 -6.59
N LEU A 291 -16.84 7.40 -6.90
CA LEU A 291 -16.91 8.11 -8.17
C LEU A 291 -16.27 7.27 -9.27
N ILE A 292 -15.09 6.71 -8.99
CA ILE A 292 -14.42 5.72 -9.83
C ILE A 292 -13.83 4.66 -8.89
N ILE A 293 -14.44 3.47 -8.83
CA ILE A 293 -14.07 2.38 -7.90
C ILE A 293 -12.57 2.08 -7.96
N ASP A 294 -11.86 2.08 -6.82
CA ASP A 294 -10.42 1.89 -6.65
C ASP A 294 -9.52 3.04 -7.18
N TYR A 295 -10.10 4.12 -7.74
CA TYR A 295 -9.35 5.26 -8.29
C TYR A 295 -9.66 6.59 -7.61
N PHE A 296 -10.93 6.84 -7.34
CA PHE A 296 -11.40 8.04 -6.67
C PHE A 296 -12.60 7.71 -5.78
N GLU A 297 -12.35 7.68 -4.48
CA GLU A 297 -13.32 7.31 -3.45
C GLU A 297 -13.30 8.36 -2.34
N LEU A 298 -14.47 8.70 -1.82
CA LEU A 298 -14.63 9.59 -0.67
C LEU A 298 -15.26 8.83 0.48
N TYR A 299 -14.74 9.01 1.69
CA TYR A 299 -15.23 8.40 2.91
C TYR A 299 -15.64 9.50 3.89
N PHE A 300 -16.87 9.36 4.39
CA PHE A 300 -17.52 10.28 5.32
C PHE A 300 -17.77 9.52 6.63
N PRO A 301 -16.86 9.61 7.62
CA PRO A 301 -17.09 9.03 8.94
C PRO A 301 -18.34 9.60 9.60
N VAL A 302 -19.27 8.75 10.03
CA VAL A 302 -20.54 9.19 10.64
C VAL A 302 -20.50 8.99 12.15
N TYR A 303 -20.10 7.80 12.59
CA TYR A 303 -20.10 7.42 14.00
C TYR A 303 -18.93 6.49 14.31
N SER A 304 -18.20 6.76 15.40
CA SER A 304 -17.05 5.97 15.85
C SER A 304 -16.90 6.05 17.37
N ASN A 305 -15.78 5.57 17.93
CA ASN A 305 -15.43 5.82 19.34
C ASN A 305 -15.37 7.33 19.70
N LEU A 306 -15.30 8.22 18.71
CA LEU A 306 -15.38 9.67 18.91
C LEU A 306 -16.83 10.18 19.10
N GLY A 307 -17.84 9.31 18.97
CA GLY A 307 -19.26 9.67 19.01
C GLY A 307 -19.80 10.06 17.63
N TRP A 308 -20.79 10.95 17.59
CA TRP A 308 -21.38 11.46 16.34
C TRP A 308 -20.43 12.42 15.64
N GLU A 309 -19.74 11.96 14.61
CA GLU A 309 -18.61 12.71 14.03
C GLU A 309 -19.07 13.89 13.17
N ILE A 310 -20.24 13.77 12.52
CA ILE A 310 -20.79 14.80 11.62
C ILE A 310 -21.12 16.09 12.38
N SER A 311 -21.48 16.00 13.67
CA SER A 311 -21.79 17.19 14.47
C SER A 311 -20.56 17.82 15.12
N GLN A 312 -19.37 17.28 14.91
CA GLN A 312 -18.15 17.81 15.51
C GLN A 312 -17.59 18.97 14.68
N ALA A 313 -16.89 19.88 15.37
CA ALA A 313 -16.15 20.93 14.70
C ALA A 313 -15.12 20.31 13.72
N ASN A 314 -14.84 21.04 12.63
CA ASN A 314 -13.89 20.65 11.60
C ASN A 314 -14.17 19.26 10.98
N TYR A 315 -15.45 18.87 10.84
CA TYR A 315 -15.82 17.61 10.19
C TYR A 315 -15.20 17.43 8.79
N SER A 316 -15.05 18.53 8.05
CA SER A 316 -14.36 18.53 6.75
C SER A 316 -12.92 18.00 6.82
N GLU A 317 -12.26 18.12 7.98
CA GLU A 317 -10.90 17.61 8.20
C GLU A 317 -10.84 16.09 8.36
N LYS A 318 -12.00 15.47 8.63
CA LYS A 318 -12.16 14.04 8.89
C LYS A 318 -12.56 13.24 7.67
N ILE A 319 -13.07 13.90 6.63
CA ILE A 319 -13.37 13.27 5.35
C ILE A 319 -12.07 12.69 4.81
N ARG A 320 -12.10 11.44 4.36
CA ARG A 320 -10.93 10.76 3.79
C ARG A 320 -11.14 10.53 2.30
N PHE A 321 -10.06 10.47 1.53
CA PHE A 321 -10.14 10.17 0.10
C PHE A 321 -9.10 9.17 -0.35
N VAL A 322 -9.47 8.34 -1.31
CA VAL A 322 -8.54 7.52 -2.09
C VAL A 322 -8.39 8.19 -3.44
N ILE A 323 -7.15 8.44 -3.86
CA ILE A 323 -6.84 8.95 -5.20
C ILE A 323 -5.64 8.20 -5.78
N THR A 324 -5.70 7.86 -7.07
CA THR A 324 -4.54 7.37 -7.82
C THR A 324 -4.13 8.38 -8.88
N THR A 325 -2.87 8.80 -8.85
CA THR A 325 -2.25 9.68 -9.86
C THR A 325 -1.45 8.91 -10.92
N ASP A 326 -1.40 7.57 -10.79
CA ASP A 326 -0.71 6.69 -11.74
C ASP A 326 -1.47 6.61 -13.06
N ILE A 327 -0.94 7.30 -14.08
CA ILE A 327 -1.49 7.34 -15.44
C ILE A 327 -1.60 5.93 -16.04
N SER A 328 -0.68 5.03 -15.71
CA SER A 328 -0.72 3.65 -16.23
C SER A 328 -1.93 2.89 -15.67
N LYS A 329 -2.26 3.11 -14.39
CA LYS A 329 -3.48 2.56 -13.80
C LYS A 329 -4.71 3.20 -14.42
N LEU A 330 -4.72 4.52 -14.63
CA LEU A 330 -5.83 5.26 -15.23
C LEU A 330 -6.10 4.81 -16.67
N ALA A 331 -5.05 4.53 -17.46
CA ALA A 331 -5.19 3.96 -18.79
C ALA A 331 -5.92 2.60 -18.78
N GLY A 332 -5.80 1.84 -17.67
CA GLY A 332 -6.55 0.61 -17.44
C GLY A 332 -8.08 0.78 -17.43
N LEU A 333 -8.59 1.96 -17.06
CA LEU A 333 -10.02 2.29 -17.10
C LEU A 333 -10.58 2.23 -18.52
N PHE A 334 -9.75 2.50 -19.53
CA PHE A 334 -10.15 2.48 -20.94
C PHE A 334 -9.98 1.10 -21.59
N THR A 335 -9.67 0.06 -20.81
CA THR A 335 -9.62 -1.32 -21.30
C THR A 335 -10.96 -2.02 -21.11
N ARG A 336 -11.26 -3.00 -21.97
CA ARG A 336 -12.54 -3.74 -22.09
C ARG A 336 -13.06 -4.43 -20.81
N LYS A 337 -12.36 -4.34 -19.68
CA LYS A 337 -12.81 -4.89 -18.38
C LYS A 337 -13.64 -3.90 -17.56
N TRP A 338 -13.58 -2.62 -17.88
CA TRP A 338 -14.30 -1.58 -17.13
C TRP A 338 -15.65 -1.19 -17.77
N PHE A 339 -15.70 -1.21 -19.10
CA PHE A 339 -16.94 -1.30 -19.89
C PHE A 339 -17.46 -2.73 -19.91
#